data_AF-A0A8J6XPC5-F1
#
_entry.id   AF-A0A8J6XPC5-F1
#
_cell.length_a   1.000
_cell.length_b   1.000
_cell.length_c   1.000
_cell.angle_alpha   90.00
_cell.angle_beta   90.00
_cell.angle_gamma   90.00
#
_symmetry.space_group_name_H-M   'P 1'
#
loop_
_entity.id
_entity.type
_entity.pdbx_description
1 polymer ?
#
loop_
_entity_poly.entity_id
_entity_poly.type
_entity_poly.pdbx_seq_one_letter_code
_entity_poly.pdbx_strand_id
1 'polypeptide(L)' 'MEQKTATLHENIAIIEVATPNILDSLLADRKTAPLIYTRLDECTAVVAPENFDALLTRLLKLGHLPKVLSR' A
#
# COMPACT_ATOMS: atom_id res chain seq x y z
N MET A 1 -4.39 -27.14 -19.13
CA MET A 1 -4.76 -27.00 -17.71
C MET A 1 -3.97 -25.82 -17.17
N GLU A 2 -4.66 -24.79 -16.69
CA GLU A 2 -4.00 -23.62 -16.11
C GLU A 2 -3.51 -23.97 -14.70
N GLN A 3 -2.19 -24.00 -14.51
CA GLN A 3 -1.60 -24.32 -13.22
C GLN A 3 -1.63 -23.07 -12.35
N LYS A 4 -2.49 -23.06 -11.34
CA LYS A 4 -2.58 -21.96 -10.38
C LYS A 4 -1.39 -22.03 -9.41
N THR A 5 -0.58 -20.99 -9.38
CA THR A 5 0.51 -20.81 -8.43
C THR A 5 0.07 -19.86 -7.31
N ALA A 6 0.53 -20.12 -6.08
CA ALA A 6 0.32 -19.24 -4.93
C ALA A 6 1.67 -18.88 -4.34
N THR A 7 1.86 -17.60 -4.00
CA THR A 7 3.07 -17.09 -3.36
C THR A 7 2.78 -16.84 -1.89
N LEU A 8 3.58 -17.44 -1.01
CA LEU A 8 3.55 -17.13 0.42
C LEU A 8 4.57 -16.03 0.69
N HIS A 9 4.11 -14.88 1.17
CA HIS A 9 4.98 -13.76 1.54
C HIS A 9 5.22 -13.75 3.05
N GLU A 10 6.46 -13.51 3.48
CA GLU A 10 6.82 -13.47 4.91
C GLU A 10 6.42 -12.16 5.60
N ASN A 11 6.47 -11.03 4.88
CA ASN A 11 6.18 -9.72 5.43
C ASN A 11 5.35 -8.87 4.46
N ILE A 12 4.04 -8.76 4.74
CA ILE A 12 3.12 -7.93 3.96
C ILE A 12 2.86 -6.65 4.74
N ALA A 13 3.11 -5.50 4.10
CA ALA A 13 2.83 -4.22 4.70
C ALA A 13 1.35 -3.84 4.53
N ILE A 14 0.76 -3.27 5.58
CA ILE A 14 -0.56 -2.66 5.55
C ILE A 14 -0.38 -1.17 5.73
N ILE A 15 -1.01 -0.38 4.86
CA ILE A 15 -1.18 1.05 5.07
C ILE A 15 -2.56 1.30 5.67
N GLU A 16 -2.58 2.05 6.76
CA GLU A 16 -3.79 2.58 7.40
C GLU A 16 -3.76 4.10 7.26
N VAL A 17 -4.87 4.68 6.79
CA VAL A 17 -5.02 6.13 6.66
C VAL A 17 -6.08 6.66 7.61
N ALA A 18 -5.96 7.93 7.99
CA ALA A 18 -6.87 8.53 8.97
C ALA A 18 -8.31 8.73 8.45
N THR A 19 -8.50 8.84 7.13
CA THR A 19 -9.83 9.05 6.52
C THR A 19 -9.90 8.40 5.13
N PRO A 20 -11.09 7.95 4.68
CA PRO A 20 -11.25 7.26 3.40
C PRO A 20 -10.77 8.08 2.19
N ASN A 21 -10.99 9.40 2.21
CA ASN A 21 -10.60 10.32 1.15
C ASN A 21 -9.08 10.31 0.87
N ILE A 22 -8.25 10.02 1.88
CA ILE A 22 -6.80 9.91 1.70
C ILE A 22 -6.50 8.67 0.85
N LEU A 23 -7.08 7.52 1.18
CA LEU A 23 -6.85 6.29 0.43
C LEU A 23 -7.39 6.40 -0.99
N ASP A 24 -8.57 7.02 -1.17
CA ASP A 24 -9.12 7.30 -2.50
C ASP A 24 -8.17 8.19 -3.33
N SER A 25 -7.58 9.20 -2.71
CA SER A 25 -6.60 10.08 -3.37
C SER A 25 -5.32 9.34 -3.76
N LEU A 26 -4.81 8.45 -2.90
CA LEU A 26 -3.62 7.63 -3.20
C LEU A 26 -3.90 6.64 -4.34
N LEU A 27 -5.09 6.05 -4.39
CA LEU A 27 -5.52 5.14 -5.45
C LEU A 27 -5.84 5.86 -6.77
N ALA A 28 -6.20 7.15 -6.73
CA ALA A 28 -6.40 7.96 -7.92
C ALA A 28 -5.08 8.51 -8.51
N ASP A 29 -4.02 8.63 -7.70
CA ASP A 29 -2.71 9.11 -8.17
C ASP A 29 -1.96 8.03 -8.97
N ARG A 30 -1.71 8.30 -10.25
CA ARG A 30 -1.06 7.36 -11.18
C ARG A 30 0.30 6.83 -10.72
N LYS A 31 1.02 7.55 -9.87
CA LYS A 31 2.34 7.15 -9.37
C LYS A 31 2.24 6.32 -8.09
N THR A 32 1.16 6.46 -7.33
CA THR A 32 0.98 5.80 -6.03
C THR A 32 0.10 4.56 -6.14
N ALA A 33 -0.94 4.59 -6.99
CA ALA A 33 -1.85 3.47 -7.18
C ALA A 33 -1.13 2.14 -7.53
N PRO A 34 -0.10 2.11 -8.41
CA PRO A 34 0.60 0.85 -8.72
C PRO A 34 1.40 0.27 -7.54
N LEU A 35 1.65 1.06 -6.49
CA LEU A 35 2.39 0.63 -5.31
C LEU A 35 1.48 -0.05 -4.28
N ILE A 36 0.16 0.16 -4.39
CA ILE A 36 -0.85 -0.47 -3.53
C ILE A 36 -1.34 -1.74 -4.22
N TYR A 37 -1.25 -2.87 -3.54
CA TYR A 37 -1.63 -4.18 -4.09
C TYR A 37 -3.15 -4.34 -4.15
N THR A 38 -3.84 -4.10 -3.04
CA THR A 38 -5.30 -4.15 -2.99
C THR A 38 -5.83 -3.36 -1.80
N ARG A 39 -7.06 -2.84 -1.92
CA ARG A 39 -7.79 -2.21 -0.81
C ARG A 39 -8.48 -3.30 0.01
N LEU A 40 -8.40 -3.21 1.34
CA LEU A 40 -9.07 -4.13 2.26
C LEU A 40 -10.40 -3.56 2.75
N ASP A 41 -10.40 -2.29 3.12
CA ASP A 41 -11.58 -1.54 3.56
C ASP A 41 -11.46 -0.05 3.19
N GLU A 42 -12.31 0.81 3.75
CA GLU A 42 -12.32 2.25 3.45
C GLU A 42 -11.02 2.99 3.82
N CYS A 43 -10.27 2.53 4.82
CA CYS A 43 -9.08 3.20 5.36
C CYS A 43 -7.82 2.33 5.31
N THR A 44 -7.91 1.07 4.92
CA THR A 44 -6.76 0.15 4.89
C THR A 44 -6.52 -0.48 3.53
N ALA A 45 -5.25 -0.68 3.20
CA ALA A 45 -4.82 -1.34 1.98
C ALA A 45 -3.54 -2.15 2.18
N VAL A 46 -3.38 -3.19 1.37
CA VAL A 46 -2.18 -4.01 1.30
C VAL A 46 -1.18 -3.37 0.34
N VAL A 47 0.08 -3.38 0.75
CA VAL A 47 1.23 -2.94 -0.04
C VAL A 47 2.08 -4.17 -0.31
N ALA A 48 2.41 -4.41 -1.60
CA ALA A 48 3.29 -5.50 -1.95
C ALA A 48 4.67 -5.30 -1.30
N PRO A 49 5.35 -6.36 -0.81
CA PRO A 49 6.62 -6.21 -0.08
C PRO A 49 7.68 -5.40 -0.86
N GLU A 50 7.77 -5.62 -2.17
CA GLU A 50 8.69 -4.93 -3.08
C GLU A 50 8.39 -3.43 -3.25
N ASN A 51 7.19 -2.99 -2.94
CA ASN A 51 6.72 -1.62 -3.13
C ASN A 51 6.77 -0.77 -1.85
N PHE A 52 7.10 -1.37 -0.70
CA PHE A 52 7.06 -0.68 0.59
C PHE A 52 7.93 0.58 0.62
N ASP A 53 9.21 0.48 0.27
CA ASP A 53 10.15 1.61 0.31
C ASP A 53 9.79 2.69 -0.72
N ALA A 54 9.30 2.26 -1.89
CA ALA A 54 8.84 3.16 -2.95
C ALA A 54 7.61 3.95 -2.49
N LEU A 55 6.65 3.29 -1.85
CA LEU A 55 5.46 3.92 -1.30
C LEU A 55 5.83 4.88 -0.17
N LEU A 56 6.68 4.47 0.77
CA LEU A 56 7.15 5.32 1.86
C LEU A 56 7.79 6.61 1.32
N THR A 57 8.69 6.47 0.34
CA THR A 57 9.33 7.62 -0.33
C THR A 57 8.30 8.51 -1.03
N ARG A 58 7.29 7.92 -1.67
CA ARG A 58 6.23 8.66 -2.35
C ARG A 58 5.36 9.45 -1.38
N LEU A 59 4.96 8.85 -0.26
CA LEU A 59 4.17 9.50 0.78
C LEU A 59 4.91 10.71 1.38
N LEU A 60 6.20 10.57 1.67
CA LEU A 60 7.03 11.68 2.14
C LEU A 60 7.09 12.81 1.11
N LYS A 61 7.23 12.49 -0.19
CA LYS A 61 7.20 13.49 -1.27
C LYS A 61 5.85 14.19 -1.43
N LEU A 62 4.76 13.54 -1.03
CA LEU A 62 3.41 14.12 -1.02
C LEU A 62 3.12 14.94 0.26
N GLY A 63 4.09 15.05 1.17
CA GLY A 63 3.94 15.78 2.43
C GLY A 63 3.23 14.99 3.54
N HIS A 64 2.98 13.69 3.34
CA HIS A 64 2.50 12.82 4.40
C HIS A 64 3.65 12.45 5.35
N LEU A 65 3.32 12.20 6.61
CA LEU A 65 4.25 11.76 7.66
C LEU A 65 3.83 10.38 8.19
N PRO A 66 4.07 9.30 7.41
CA PRO A 66 3.67 7.96 7.81
C PRO A 66 4.47 7.49 9.03
N LYS A 67 3.76 6.89 10.00
CA LYS A 67 4.38 6.20 11.13
C LYS A 67 4.59 4.73 10.76
N VAL A 68 5.85 4.30 10.72
CA VAL A 68 6.20 2.89 10.47
C VAL A 68 6.25 2.15 11.80
N LEU A 69 5.51 1.04 11.89
CA LEU A 69 5.47 0.17 13.05
C LEU A 69 6.00 -1.20 12.63
N SER A 70 7.06 -1.69 13.28
CA SER A 70 7.50 -3.08 13.18
C SER A 70 6.88 -3.86 14.35
N ARG A 71 6.12 -4.92 14.06
CA ARG A 71 5.76 -5.93 15.07
C ARG A 71 6.73 -7.08 15.03
#